data_AF-A0A935HXD3-F1
#
_entry.id   AF-A0A935HXD3-F1
#
_cell.length_a   1.000
_cell.length_b   1.000
_cell.length_c   1.000
_cell.angle_alpha   90.00
_cell.angle_beta   90.00
_cell.angle_gamma   90.00
#
_symmetry.space_group_name_H-M   'P 1'
#
loop_
_entity.id
_entity.type
_entity.pdbx_description
1 polymer ?
#
loop_
_entity_poly.entity_id
_entity_poly.type
_entity_poly.pdbx_seq_one_letter_code
_entity_poly.pdbx_strand_id
1 'polypeptide(L)' 'MNYSDNLIKFGFASTDYSNPEKNEFAYRLEGFDKDWIYTGNSSEAVYTNLDPGKYTFKVKATNSDGVWSEKNIFSEFEC' A
#
# COMPACT_ATOMS: atom_id res chain seq x y z
N MET A 1 4.59 7.46 29.88
CA MET A 1 4.24 7.94 28.53
C MET A 1 4.57 6.80 27.58
N ASN A 2 3.61 5.90 27.36
CA ASN A 2 3.80 4.77 26.45
C ASN A 2 3.48 5.27 25.05
N TYR A 3 4.52 5.53 24.27
CA TYR A 3 4.40 5.69 22.82
C TYR A 3 4.12 4.30 22.26
N SER A 4 2.84 3.92 22.24
CA SER A 4 2.35 2.89 21.33
C SER A 4 2.30 3.51 19.93
N ASP A 5 3.46 3.89 19.40
CA ASP A 5 3.60 4.20 17.98
C ASP A 5 3.46 2.86 17.24
N ASN A 6 2.21 2.43 17.02
CA ASN A 6 1.89 1.37 16.07
C ASN A 6 2.15 1.90 14.66
N LEU A 7 3.44 2.02 14.33
CA LEU A 7 3.95 2.40 13.03
C LEU A 7 4.01 1.13 12.18
N ILE A 8 3.09 1.02 11.23
CA ILE A 8 3.10 -0.09 10.27
C ILE A 8 3.58 0.43 8.94
N LYS A 9 4.67 -0.17 8.45
CA LYS A 9 5.24 0.14 7.14
C LYS A 9 5.02 -1.04 6.20
N PHE A 10 4.37 -0.76 5.07
CA PHE A 10 4.22 -1.72 3.99
C PHE A 10 5.20 -1.35 2.87
N GLY A 11 6.20 -2.20 2.69
CA GLY A 11 7.05 -2.18 1.51
C GLY A 11 6.48 -3.13 0.46
N PHE A 12 6.23 -2.62 -0.73
CA PHE A 12 5.83 -3.42 -1.88
C PHE A 12 6.79 -3.16 -3.03
N ALA A 13 6.92 -4.12 -3.93
CA ALA A 13 7.76 -3.99 -5.11
C ALA A 13 7.01 -4.60 -6.31
N SER A 14 7.06 -3.92 -7.45
CA SER A 14 6.66 -4.54 -8.70
C SER A 14 7.79 -5.45 -9.18
N THR A 15 7.46 -6.63 -9.71
CA THR A 15 8.44 -7.52 -10.36
C THR A 15 9.09 -6.84 -11.58
N ASP A 16 8.46 -5.78 -12.12
CA ASP A 16 8.97 -5.01 -13.23
C ASP A 16 10.08 -4.04 -12.77
N TYR A 17 11.30 -4.58 -12.62
CA TYR A 17 12.52 -3.81 -12.31
C TYR A 17 13.02 -3.02 -13.53
N SER A 18 12.42 -3.20 -14.72
CA SER A 18 12.88 -2.58 -15.97
C SER A 18 12.70 -1.07 -16.00
N ASN A 19 11.64 -0.54 -15.38
CA ASN A 19 11.44 0.90 -15.23
C ASN A 19 10.67 1.19 -13.93
N PRO A 20 11.36 1.19 -12.77
CA PRO A 20 10.73 1.52 -11.51
C PRO A 20 10.00 2.86 -11.64
N GLU A 21 10.64 3.90 -12.20
CA GLU A 21 10.12 5.28 -12.39
C GLU A 21 8.83 5.41 -13.21
N LYS A 22 8.44 4.40 -13.99
CA LYS A 22 7.20 4.41 -14.78
C LYS A 22 6.05 3.64 -14.14
N ASN A 23 6.34 2.85 -13.12
CA ASN A 23 5.32 2.12 -12.40
C ASN A 23 4.62 3.08 -11.43
N GLU A 24 3.31 3.22 -11.60
CA GLU A 24 2.46 3.90 -10.64
C GLU A 24 1.91 2.89 -9.67
N PHE A 25 1.97 3.24 -8.39
CA PHE A 25 1.41 2.45 -7.31
C PHE A 25 0.24 3.19 -6.68
N ALA A 26 -0.73 2.40 -6.28
CA ALA A 26 -1.80 2.87 -5.43
C ALA A 26 -2.08 1.84 -4.36
N TYR A 27 -2.34 2.32 -3.15
CA TYR A 27 -2.70 1.48 -2.02
C TYR A 27 -3.93 2.00 -1.32
N ARG A 28 -4.55 1.15 -0.52
CA ARG A 28 -5.68 1.49 0.33
C ARG A 28 -5.70 0.58 1.54
N LEU A 29 -5.92 1.13 2.73
CA LEU A 29 -6.18 0.35 3.91
C LEU A 29 -7.68 0.27 4.19
N GLU A 30 -8.31 -0.87 3.95
CA GLU A 30 -9.71 -1.05 4.32
C GLU A 30 -9.87 -1.06 5.84
N GLY A 31 -10.80 -0.24 6.33
CA GLY A 31 -10.98 0.06 7.75
C GLY A 31 -10.39 1.40 8.19
N PHE A 32 -9.53 2.03 7.35
CA PHE A 32 -8.93 3.33 7.62
C PHE A 32 -9.14 4.32 6.45
N ASP A 33 -8.79 3.90 5.24
CA ASP A 33 -8.92 4.69 4.02
C ASP A 33 -10.25 4.46 3.28
N LYS A 34 -10.87 5.57 2.88
CA LYS A 34 -12.09 5.56 2.06
C LYS A 34 -11.78 5.33 0.58
N ASP A 35 -10.66 5.88 0.09
CA ASP A 35 -10.28 5.90 -1.32
C ASP A 35 -8.87 5.34 -1.54
N TRP A 36 -8.51 5.10 -2.79
CA TRP A 36 -7.15 4.71 -3.17
C TRP A 36 -6.18 5.90 -3.06
N ILE A 37 -5.06 5.68 -2.38
CA ILE A 37 -3.95 6.62 -2.29
C ILE A 37 -2.99 6.32 -3.43
N TYR A 38 -2.87 7.25 -4.36
CA TYR A 38 -1.96 7.18 -5.50
C TYR A 38 -0.62 7.78 -5.09
N THR A 39 0.43 6.97 -5.13
CA THR A 39 1.76 7.34 -4.64
C THR A 39 2.70 7.70 -5.80
N GLY A 40 2.24 7.46 -7.03
CA GLY A 40 3.10 7.46 -8.21
C GLY A 40 4.16 6.39 -8.05
N ASN A 41 5.42 6.80 -7.92
CA ASN A 41 6.54 5.86 -7.87
C ASN A 41 6.89 5.29 -6.49
N SER A 42 6.24 5.77 -5.44
CA SER A 42 6.59 5.41 -4.08
C SER A 42 6.08 4.02 -3.75
N SER A 43 7.00 3.09 -3.55
CA SER A 43 6.70 1.70 -3.24
C SER A 43 6.60 1.43 -1.72
N GLU A 44 6.31 2.48 -0.94
CA GLU A 44 6.21 2.48 0.51
C GLU A 44 4.89 3.12 0.95
N ALA A 45 4.20 2.46 1.89
CA ALA A 45 3.07 3.03 2.61
C ALA A 45 3.36 3.02 4.11
N VAL A 46 3.07 4.13 4.78
CA VAL A 46 3.33 4.29 6.21
C VAL A 46 2.03 4.68 6.90
N TYR A 47 1.59 3.84 7.84
CA TYR A 47 0.44 4.11 8.71
C TYR A 47 0.91 4.28 10.14
N THR A 48 0.39 5.31 10.79
CA THR A 48 0.63 5.62 12.20
C THR A 48 -0.69 5.64 12.94
N ASN A 49 -0.66 5.28 14.23
CA ASN A 49 -1.81 5.39 15.13
C ASN A 49 -3.05 4.63 14.62
N LEU A 50 -2.83 3.40 14.13
CA LEU A 50 -3.92 2.48 13.83
C LEU A 50 -4.49 1.93 15.15
N ASP A 51 -5.81 2.02 15.28
CA ASP A 51 -6.52 1.40 16.39
C ASP A 51 -6.40 -0.13 16.32
N PRO A 52 -6.47 -0.84 17.45
CA PRO A 52 -6.47 -2.30 17.43
C PRO A 52 -7.72 -2.82 16.70
N GLY A 53 -7.50 -3.73 15.75
CA GLY A 53 -8.55 -4.15 14.83
C GLY A 53 -8.02 -4.90 13.62
N LYS A 54 -8.94 -5.34 12.77
CA LYS A 54 -8.63 -6.06 11.53
C LYS A 54 -8.61 -5.09 10.37
N TYR A 55 -7.51 -5.08 9.64
CA TYR A 55 -7.33 -4.25 8.47
C TYR A 55 -6.93 -5.09 7.27
N THR A 56 -7.36 -4.64 6.09
CA THR A 56 -6.97 -5.24 4.82
C THR A 56 -6.20 -4.20 4.02
N PHE A 57 -4.88 -4.36 3.96
CA PHE A 57 -4.04 -3.54 3.10
C PHE A 57 -4.18 -4.05 1.67
N LYS A 58 -4.65 -3.19 0.76
CA LYS A 58 -4.76 -3.46 -0.68
C LYS A 58 -3.73 -2.61 -1.42
N VAL A 59 -3.01 -3.22 -2.34
CA VAL A 59 -2.06 -2.53 -3.23
C VAL A 59 -2.27 -2.97 -4.67
N LYS A 60 -2.15 -2.02 -5.58
CA LYS A 60 -2.18 -2.21 -7.02
C LYS A 60 -1.04 -1.41 -7.66
N ALA A 61 -0.55 -1.91 -8.78
CA ALA A 61 0.50 -1.28 -9.57
C ALA A 61 0.09 -1.23 -11.04
N THR A 62 0.55 -0.23 -11.77
CA THR A 62 0.47 -0.22 -13.23
C THR A 62 1.57 -1.10 -13.83
N ASN A 63 1.30 -1.63 -15.02
CA ASN A 63 2.36 -2.22 -15.85
C ASN A 63 3.15 -1.11 -16.57
N SER A 64 4.15 -1.50 -17.38
CA SER A 64 4.96 -0.58 -18.19
C SER A 64 4.16 0.24 -19.22
N ASP A 65 2.89 -0.10 -19.46
CA ASP A 65 1.94 0.58 -20.35
C ASP A 65 1.07 1.60 -19.61
N GLY A 66 1.25 1.76 -18.28
CA GLY A 66 0.42 2.63 -17.44
C GLY A 66 -0.97 2.05 -17.12
N VAL A 67 -1.20 0.78 -17.45
CA VAL A 67 -2.47 0.10 -17.20
C VAL A 67 -2.44 -0.52 -15.80
N TRP A 68 -3.42 -0.18 -14.96
CA TRP A 68 -3.57 -0.78 -13.63
C TRP A 68 -3.77 -2.29 -13.74
N SER A 69 -2.91 -3.04 -13.04
CA SER A 69 -3.06 -4.49 -12.95
C SER A 69 -4.39 -4.85 -12.31
N GLU A 70 -5.19 -5.72 -12.95
CA GLU A 70 -6.43 -6.24 -12.37
C GLU A 70 -6.17 -7.07 -11.10
N LYS A 71 -4.95 -7.62 -10.98
CA LYS A 71 -4.50 -8.38 -9.82
C LYS A 71 -4.10 -7.44 -8.69
N ASN A 72 -5.07 -7.08 -7.85
CA ASN A 72 -4.82 -6.40 -6.59
C ASN A 72 -4.22 -7.40 -5.59
N ILE A 73 -3.13 -7.04 -4.94
CA ILE A 73 -2.57 -7.81 -3.83
C ILE A 73 -3.19 -7.26 -2.55
N PHE A 74 -3.67 -8.16 -1.69
CA PHE A 74 -4.18 -7.79 -0.38
C PHE A 74 -3.50 -8.58 0.73
N SER A 75 -3.35 -7.95 1.88
CA SER A 75 -2.83 -8.57 3.09
C SER A 75 -3.70 -8.18 4.27
N GLU A 76 -4.25 -9.18 4.93
CA GLU A 76 -5.07 -9.02 6.12
C GLU A 76 -4.18 -9.15 7.36
N PHE A 77 -4.30 -8.20 8.28
CA PHE A 77 -3.56 -8.21 9.53
C PHE A 77 -4.43 -7.69 10.68
N GLU A 78 -4.07 -8.11 11.89
CA GLU A 78 -4.71 -7.68 13.13
C GLU A 78 -3.68 -6.87 13.93
N CYS A 79 -4.05 -5.65 14.30
CA CYS A 79 -3.25 -4.77 15.16
C CYS A 79 -3.66 -4.92 16.62
#